data_AF-T0NGY7-F1
#
_entry.id   AF-T0NGY7-F1
#
_cell.length_a   1.000
_cell.length_b   1.000
_cell.length_c   1.000
_cell.angle_alpha   90.00
_cell.angle_beta   90.00
_cell.angle_gamma   90.00
#
_symmetry.space_group_name_H-M   'P 1'
#
loop_
_entity.id
_entity.type
_entity.pdbx_description
1 polymer ?
#
loop_
_entity_poly.entity_id
_entity_poly.type
_entity_poly.pdbx_seq_one_letter_code
_entity_poly.pdbx_strand_id
1 'polypeptide(L)'
;MIFYRLYKLNYIQSYETEYDKFIKKKEQIKNTTSSGGNYIVNIKTEYGNKFINIVNENYEKGEITLNEALTYLGIKIKTYDKLMEASGLNCGNLWM
;
A
#
# COMPACT_ATOMS: atom_id res chain seq x y z
N MET A 1 5.89 21.39 9.20
CA MET A 1 4.52 21.34 8.64
C MET A 1 4.56 21.12 7.14
N ILE A 2 4.14 19.94 6.65
CA ILE A 2 4.13 19.59 5.21
C ILE A 2 3.12 20.43 4.43
N PHE A 3 1.91 20.64 4.97
CA PHE A 3 0.88 21.46 4.32
C PHE A 3 1.32 22.93 4.15
N TYR A 4 2.09 23.48 5.09
CA TYR A 4 2.61 24.85 4.98
C TYR A 4 3.56 24.98 3.80
N ARG A 5 4.38 23.95 3.55
CA ARG A 5 5.27 23.88 2.39
C ARG A 5 4.48 23.76 1.08
N LEU A 6 3.43 22.94 1.06
CA LEU A 6 2.55 22.78 -0.11
C LEU A 6 1.81 24.09 -0.45
N TYR A 7 1.35 24.83 0.57
CA TYR A 7 0.74 26.15 0.39
C TYR A 7 1.76 27.15 -0.18
N LYS A 8 2.97 27.21 0.38
CA LYS A 8 4.05 28.09 -0.13
C LYS A 8 4.45 27.78 -1.57
N LEU A 9 4.35 26.51 -1.97
CA LEU A 9 4.62 26.03 -3.32
C LEU A 9 3.39 26.10 -4.24
N ASN A 10 2.28 26.71 -3.78
CA ASN A 10 1.05 26.91 -4.54
C ASN A 10 0.36 25.61 -5.03
N TYR A 11 0.65 24.47 -4.39
CA TYR A 11 -0.04 23.20 -4.67
C TYR A 11 -1.42 23.11 -4.01
N ILE A 12 -1.64 23.90 -2.94
CA ILE A 12 -2.92 23.98 -2.23
C ILE A 12 -3.27 25.45 -2.00
N GLN A 13 -4.56 25.76 -2.04
CA GLN A 13 -5.06 27.13 -1.95
C GLN A 13 -5.12 27.66 -0.51
N SER A 14 -5.22 26.79 0.48
CA SER A 14 -5.25 27.16 1.89
C SER A 14 -4.67 26.05 2.76
N TYR A 15 -3.83 26.44 3.72
CA TYR A 15 -3.19 25.53 4.66
C TYR A 15 -4.19 24.91 5.65
N GLU A 16 -5.01 25.74 6.29
CA GLU A 16 -5.86 25.33 7.42
C GLU A 16 -7.02 24.46 6.97
N THR A 17 -7.73 24.86 5.91
CA THR A 17 -8.88 24.12 5.39
C THR A 17 -8.51 22.76 4.81
N GLU A 18 -7.36 22.65 4.13
CA GLU A 18 -6.89 21.36 3.60
C GLU A 18 -6.37 20.45 4.72
N TYR A 19 -5.76 21.02 5.76
CA TYR A 19 -5.36 20.27 6.95
C TYR A 19 -6.59 19.71 7.69
N ASP A 20 -7.62 20.51 7.92
CA ASP A 20 -8.86 20.06 8.58
C ASP A 20 -9.60 19.01 7.78
N LYS A 21 -9.66 19.15 6.44
CA LYS A 21 -10.20 18.11 5.55
C LYS A 21 -9.42 16.80 5.67
N PHE A 22 -8.09 16.87 5.72
CA PHE A 22 -7.23 15.70 5.89
C PHE A 22 -7.48 15.01 7.23
N ILE A 23 -7.57 15.75 8.34
CA ILE A 23 -7.85 15.20 9.66
C ILE A 23 -9.24 14.55 9.71
N LYS A 24 -10.29 15.24 9.23
CA LYS A 24 -11.65 14.69 9.16
C LYS A 24 -11.73 13.42 8.32
N LYS A 25 -11.05 13.37 7.17
CA LYS A 25 -10.97 12.17 6.33
C LYS A 25 -10.26 11.03 7.06
N LYS A 26 -9.17 11.33 7.77
CA LYS A 26 -8.42 10.34 8.58
C LYS A 26 -9.27 9.78 9.73
N GLU A 27 -10.08 10.62 10.38
CA GLU A 27 -11.01 10.22 11.43
C GLU A 27 -12.18 9.39 10.88
N GLN A 28 -12.72 9.75 9.72
CA GLN A 28 -13.74 8.95 9.03
C GLN A 28 -13.22 7.55 8.63
N ILE A 29 -11.97 7.44 8.17
CA ILE A 29 -11.33 6.16 7.85
C ILE A 29 -11.11 5.30 9.11
N LYS A 30 -10.79 5.93 10.26
CA LYS A 30 -10.68 5.23 11.54
C LYS A 30 -12.04 4.75 12.07
N ASN A 31 -13.11 5.52 11.86
CA ASN A 31 -14.45 5.18 12.34
C ASN A 31 -15.18 4.16 11.45
N THR A 32 -14.74 3.93 10.22
CA THR A 32 -15.25 2.86 9.35
C THR A 32 -14.47 1.54 9.47
N THR A 33 -13.44 1.45 10.32
CA THR A 33 -12.71 0.20 10.54
C THR A 33 -13.35 -0.63 11.65
N SER A 34 -14.54 -1.15 11.33
CA SER A 34 -15.07 -2.39 11.92
C SER A 34 -15.72 -3.18 10.81
N SER A 35 -14.90 -3.67 9.89
CA SER A 35 -15.30 -4.75 9.01
C SER A 35 -14.05 -5.48 8.58
N GLY A 36 -14.03 -6.80 8.83
CA GLY A 36 -13.00 -7.71 8.34
C GLY A 36 -13.07 -7.84 6.82
N GLY A 37 -12.74 -6.75 6.11
CA GLY A 37 -12.56 -6.75 4.68
C GLY A 37 -11.31 -7.54 4.33
N ASN A 38 -11.37 -8.30 3.24
CA ASN A 38 -10.25 -9.10 2.78
C ASN A 38 -9.06 -8.18 2.48
N TYR A 39 -8.08 -8.16 3.39
CA TYR A 39 -6.92 -7.26 3.38
C TYR A 39 -6.19 -7.26 2.02
N ILE A 40 -6.23 -8.39 1.31
CA ILE A 40 -5.67 -8.58 -0.03
C ILE A 40 -6.40 -7.76 -1.09
N VAL A 41 -7.72 -7.64 -1.00
CA VAL A 41 -8.51 -6.82 -1.91
C VAL A 41 -8.13 -5.36 -1.73
N ASN A 42 -7.96 -4.90 -0.49
CA ASN A 42 -7.53 -3.53 -0.22
C ASN A 42 -6.14 -3.24 -0.81
N ILE A 43 -5.17 -4.14 -0.65
CA ILE A 43 -3.82 -3.98 -1.21
C ILE A 43 -3.87 -3.94 -2.74
N LYS A 44 -4.65 -4.82 -3.36
CA LYS A 44 -4.86 -4.82 -4.82
C LYS A 44 -5.50 -3.52 -5.31
N THR A 45 -6.44 -2.95 -4.55
CA THR A 45 -7.06 -1.67 -4.89
C THR A 45 -6.10 -0.50 -4.71
N GLU A 46 -5.25 -0.52 -3.67
CA GLU A 46 -4.34 0.57 -3.33
C GLU A 46 -3.14 0.67 -4.28
N TYR A 47 -2.52 -0.47 -4.61
CA TYR A 47 -1.31 -0.50 -5.43
C TYR A 47 -1.56 -0.93 -6.89
N GLY A 48 -2.67 -1.64 -7.16
CA GLY A 48 -2.97 -2.22 -8.46
C GLY A 48 -2.14 -3.46 -8.78
N ASN A 49 -2.70 -4.39 -9.57
CA ASN A 49 -2.03 -5.64 -9.95
C ASN A 49 -0.68 -5.42 -10.65
N LYS A 50 -0.53 -4.35 -11.43
CA LYS A 50 0.71 -4.05 -12.16
C LYS A 50 1.88 -3.78 -11.21
N PHE A 51 1.66 -3.01 -10.15
CA PHE A 51 2.72 -2.72 -9.17
C PHE A 51 3.08 -3.97 -8.38
N ILE A 52 2.08 -4.74 -7.95
CA ILE A 52 2.30 -6.01 -7.23
C ILE A 52 3.15 -6.97 -8.08
N ASN A 53 2.85 -7.09 -9.37
CA ASN A 53 3.61 -7.93 -10.29
C ASN A 53 5.05 -7.43 -10.45
N ILE A 54 5.27 -6.12 -10.62
CA ILE A 54 6.63 -5.56 -10.72
C ILE A 54 7.43 -5.90 -9.46
N VAL A 55 6.86 -5.69 -8.27
CA VAL A 55 7.55 -6.02 -7.01
C VAL A 55 7.87 -7.51 -6.94
N ASN A 56 6.93 -8.39 -7.34
CA ASN A 56 7.19 -9.83 -7.35
C ASN A 56 8.27 -10.24 -8.36
N GLU A 57 8.21 -9.72 -9.59
CA GLU A 57 9.21 -10.02 -10.63
C GLU A 57 10.62 -9.59 -10.20
N ASN A 58 10.76 -8.44 -9.55
CA ASN A 58 12.06 -7.98 -9.05
C ASN A 58 12.54 -8.84 -7.88
N TYR A 59 11.63 -9.36 -7.06
CA TYR A 59 11.97 -10.30 -6.00
C TYR A 59 12.42 -11.66 -6.57
N GLU A 60 11.69 -12.23 -7.54
CA GLU A 60 12.03 -13.48 -8.21
C GLU A 60 13.37 -13.41 -8.97
N LYS A 61 13.67 -12.25 -9.57
CA LYS A 61 14.96 -11.99 -10.22
C LYS A 61 16.11 -11.76 -9.23
N GLY A 62 15.83 -11.66 -7.94
CA GLY A 62 16.82 -11.35 -6.90
C GLY A 62 17.33 -9.91 -6.93
N GLU A 63 16.62 -9.00 -7.62
CA GLU A 63 16.97 -7.58 -7.69
C GLU A 63 16.61 -6.85 -6.38
N ILE A 64 15.59 -7.34 -5.67
CA ILE A 64 15.20 -6.88 -4.34
C ILE A 64 15.06 -8.05 -3.37
N THR A 65 15.30 -7.80 -2.10
CA THR A 65 15.08 -8.78 -1.03
C THR A 65 13.60 -8.90 -0.66
N LEU A 66 13.24 -10.01 0.00
CA LEU A 66 11.89 -10.19 0.52
C LEU A 66 11.47 -9.05 1.46
N ASN A 67 12.40 -8.55 2.29
CA ASN A 67 12.11 -7.47 3.21
C ASN A 67 11.80 -6.14 2.48
N GLU A 68 12.49 -5.88 1.37
CA GLU A 68 12.21 -4.73 0.50
C GLU A 68 10.86 -4.87 -0.19
N ALA A 69 10.53 -6.05 -0.73
CA ALA A 69 9.23 -6.33 -1.32
C ALA A 69 8.08 -6.11 -0.32
N LEU A 70 8.23 -6.61 0.91
CA LEU A 70 7.27 -6.39 2.00
C LEU A 70 7.13 -4.91 2.37
N THR A 71 8.25 -4.18 2.35
CA THR A 71 8.27 -2.74 2.63
C THR A 71 7.56 -1.95 1.53
N TYR A 72 7.80 -2.27 0.26
CA TYR A 72 7.15 -1.60 -0.87
C TYR A 72 5.64 -1.84 -0.91
N LEU A 73 5.21 -3.05 -0.55
CA LEU A 73 3.80 -3.41 -0.50
C LEU A 73 3.13 -3.04 0.84
N GLY A 74 3.90 -2.60 1.84
CA GLY A 74 3.39 -2.22 3.16
C GLY A 74 2.73 -3.36 3.94
N ILE A 75 3.15 -4.61 3.69
CA ILE A 75 2.47 -5.81 4.22
C ILE A 75 3.38 -6.66 5.09
N LYS A 76 2.75 -7.49 5.93
CA LYS A 76 3.44 -8.50 6.72
C LYS A 76 3.70 -9.74 5.86
N ILE A 77 4.77 -10.47 6.18
CA ILE A 77 5.14 -11.71 5.50
C ILE A 77 3.98 -12.71 5.39
N LYS A 78 3.16 -12.86 6.44
CA LYS A 78 1.97 -13.74 6.47
C LYS A 78 0.88 -13.37 5.46
N THR A 79 0.88 -12.13 4.97
CA THR A 79 -0.05 -11.66 3.95
C THR A 79 0.54 -11.84 2.56
N TYR A 80 1.87 -11.82 2.42
CA TYR A 80 2.55 -11.88 1.13
C TYR A 80 2.23 -13.18 0.38
N ASP A 81 2.34 -14.33 1.04
CA ASP A 81 2.00 -15.63 0.43
C ASP A 81 0.56 -15.65 -0.10
N LYS A 82 -0.38 -15.14 0.70
CA LYS A 82 -1.78 -15.06 0.29
C LYS A 82 -2.01 -14.05 -0.84
N LEU A 83 -1.23 -12.96 -0.87
CA LEU A 83 -1.28 -11.96 -1.94
C LEU A 83 -0.86 -12.58 -3.27
N MET A 84 0.19 -13.39 -3.25
CA MET A 84 0.71 -14.10 -4.42
C MET A 84 -0.24 -15.19 -4.91
N GLU A 85 -0.81 -15.97 -4.00
CA GLU A 85 -1.86 -16.95 -4.33
C GLU A 85 -3.08 -16.26 -4.98
N ALA A 86 -3.49 -15.11 -4.43
CA ALA A 86 -4.62 -14.35 -4.95
C ALA A 86 -4.32 -13.63 -6.27
N SER A 87 -3.09 -13.25 -6.57
CA SER A 87 -2.71 -12.59 -7.84
C SER A 87 -2.61 -13.57 -9.01
N GLY A 88 -2.78 -14.88 -8.77
CA GLY A 88 -2.67 -15.91 -9.79
C GLY A 88 -1.21 -16.20 -10.18
N LEU A 89 -0.26 -15.72 -9.38
CA LEU A 89 1.15 -16.04 -9.51
C LEU A 89 1.38 -17.35 -8.75
N ASN A 90 1.52 -18.43 -9.51
CA ASN A 90 1.72 -19.78 -8.99
C ASN A 90 2.96 -19.82 -8.10
N CYS A 91 2.77 -19.90 -6.78
CA CYS A 91 3.82 -20.11 -5.79
C CYS A 91 4.29 -21.57 -5.81
N GLY A 92 4.68 -22.06 -6.99
CA GLY A 92 5.35 -23.34 -7.13
C GLY A 92 6.83 -23.15 -6.81
N ASN A 93 7.24 -23.60 -5.63
CA ASN A 93 8.64 -23.84 -5.21
C ASN A 93 9.48 -22.63 -4.76
N LEU A 94 9.09 -21.96 -3.68
CA LEU A 94 9.97 -21.04 -2.93
C LEU A 94 10.48 -21.61 -1.59
N TRP A 95 10.33 -22.93 -1.38
CA TRP A 95 10.78 -23.63 -0.16
C TRP A 95 11.61 -24.92 -0.45
N MET A 96 12.45 -24.90 -1.47
CA MET A 96 13.51 -25.91 -1.66
C MET A 96 14.87 -25.24 -1.77
#